data_AF-A0A3C1TM89-F1
#
_entry.id   AF-A0A3C1TM89-F1
#
_cell.length_a   1.000
_cell.length_b   1.000
_cell.length_c   1.000
_cell.angle_alpha   90.00
_cell.angle_beta   90.00
_cell.angle_gamma   90.00
#
_symmetry.space_group_name_H-M   'P 1'
#
loop_
_entity.id
_entity.type
_entity.pdbx_description
1 polymer ?
#
loop_
_entity_poly.entity_id
_entity_poly.type
_entity_poly.pdbx_seq_one_letter_code
_entity_poly.pdbx_strand_id
1 'polypeptide(L)'
;MSEVQKPREITFEGISTDVHEIKNTIDQYFTKLKKSGFWSDADSEKSWEWFSDKYQKAIDREHGPDKNDKQKITPEYKTQITTELLAEMRVLSEGVVQERKESLSPELLNRYGAEKEFLRRTAKAKKEGQVVVLVTFDLDGFKIINDTVNHGAGDTLLRELAKNLSTSIRPEDIGIRFSGDEFGVLMSVPKEEKDNIQTFVERIIQKVENGTERPDNTKQEMSTGYIVIENDDPDNRDFFKETRKKADKGSELSKLIKIEQIINGETTTSKDRVVSSDDTEDYFEEEEKARLSYIRQVMRPMREVLKNKSEKEIVEYALQCYKNLVEKK
;
A
#
# COMPACT_ATOMS: atom_id res chain seq x y z
N MET A 1 -1.88 -38.95 -30.36
CA MET A 1 -1.72 -38.02 -29.21
C MET A 1 -1.85 -38.84 -27.94
N SER A 2 -0.72 -39.26 -27.37
CA SER A 2 -0.70 -39.94 -26.06
C SER A 2 -0.67 -38.87 -24.98
N GLU A 3 -1.68 -38.84 -24.11
CA GLU A 3 -1.66 -38.04 -22.89
C GLU A 3 -0.37 -38.31 -22.11
N VAL A 4 0.37 -37.25 -21.79
CA VAL A 4 1.53 -37.34 -20.90
C VAL A 4 1.01 -37.65 -19.50
N GLN A 5 1.06 -38.91 -19.11
CA GLN A 5 0.70 -39.34 -17.76
C GLN A 5 1.73 -38.77 -16.77
N LYS A 6 1.30 -37.79 -15.95
CA LYS A 6 2.12 -37.22 -14.88
C LYS A 6 2.46 -38.31 -13.84
N PRO A 7 3.69 -38.36 -13.31
CA PRO A 7 4.05 -39.36 -12.29
C PRO A 7 3.24 -39.10 -11.02
N ARG A 8 2.71 -40.18 -10.43
CA ARG A 8 1.70 -40.09 -9.36
C ARG A 8 2.22 -40.20 -7.91
N GLU A 9 3.46 -40.63 -7.62
CA GLU A 9 3.93 -40.77 -6.22
C GLU A 9 5.44 -41.12 -6.10
N ILE A 10 6.10 -40.71 -5.00
CA ILE A 10 7.39 -41.26 -4.49
C ILE A 10 7.41 -41.21 -2.94
N THR A 11 7.85 -42.29 -2.27
CA THR A 11 7.83 -42.46 -0.79
C THR A 11 9.22 -42.55 -0.14
N PHE A 12 9.38 -42.15 1.14
CA PHE A 12 10.59 -42.41 1.95
C PHE A 12 10.33 -42.61 3.46
N GLU A 13 10.92 -43.63 4.10
CA GLU A 13 10.73 -44.00 5.53
C GLU A 13 9.27 -44.12 6.03
N GLY A 14 8.33 -44.44 5.12
CA GLY A 14 6.90 -44.46 5.44
C GLY A 14 6.22 -43.09 5.44
N ILE A 15 6.93 -42.01 5.07
CA ILE A 15 6.38 -40.68 4.83
C ILE A 15 6.58 -40.31 3.35
N SER A 16 5.47 -40.04 2.67
CA SER A 16 5.46 -39.59 1.27
C SER A 16 5.60 -38.07 1.25
N THR A 17 6.69 -37.51 0.70
CA THR A 17 6.72 -36.09 0.37
C THR A 17 6.11 -35.94 -1.00
N ASP A 18 4.81 -35.67 -0.99
CA ASP A 18 4.02 -35.63 -2.20
C ASP A 18 4.47 -34.43 -3.05
N VAL A 19 4.66 -34.63 -4.36
CA VAL A 19 4.70 -33.51 -5.32
C VAL A 19 3.47 -32.63 -5.12
N HIS A 20 2.38 -33.21 -4.61
CA HIS A 20 1.19 -32.52 -4.14
C HIS A 20 1.44 -31.56 -2.96
N GLU A 21 2.31 -31.83 -1.98
CA GLU A 21 2.61 -30.89 -0.88
C GLU A 21 3.46 -29.70 -1.36
N ILE A 22 4.44 -29.94 -2.23
CA ILE A 22 5.24 -28.87 -2.87
C ILE A 22 4.33 -28.03 -3.75
N LYS A 23 3.50 -28.68 -4.57
CA LYS A 23 2.49 -28.02 -5.39
C LYS A 23 1.51 -27.23 -4.53
N ASN A 24 1.01 -27.80 -3.43
CA ASN A 24 0.12 -27.10 -2.50
C ASN A 24 0.82 -25.90 -1.87
N THR A 25 2.11 -25.99 -1.53
CA THR A 25 2.88 -24.88 -0.95
C THR A 25 3.05 -23.75 -1.97
N ILE A 26 3.37 -24.10 -3.21
CA ILE A 26 3.51 -23.15 -4.31
C ILE A 26 2.14 -22.55 -4.68
N ASP A 27 1.09 -23.35 -4.77
CA ASP A 27 -0.28 -22.90 -5.05
C ASP A 27 -0.80 -22.01 -3.91
N GLN A 28 -0.48 -22.30 -2.66
CA GLN A 28 -0.78 -21.42 -1.51
C GLN A 28 0.00 -20.11 -1.60
N TYR A 29 1.27 -20.15 -1.98
CA TYR A 29 2.07 -18.95 -2.19
C TYR A 29 1.51 -18.10 -3.35
N PHE A 30 1.19 -18.71 -4.49
CA PHE A 30 0.52 -18.06 -5.60
C PHE A 30 -0.84 -17.51 -5.21
N THR A 31 -1.62 -18.24 -4.40
CA THR A 31 -2.90 -17.75 -3.87
C THR A 31 -2.69 -16.49 -3.04
N LYS A 32 -1.64 -16.44 -2.20
CA LYS A 32 -1.27 -15.23 -1.46
C LYS A 32 -0.84 -14.10 -2.40
N LEU A 33 -0.09 -14.39 -3.46
CA LEU A 33 0.28 -13.39 -4.46
C LEU A 33 -0.93 -12.89 -5.26
N LYS A 34 -1.88 -13.74 -5.65
CA LYS A 34 -3.11 -13.36 -6.37
C LYS A 34 -3.97 -12.41 -5.54
N LYS A 35 -4.02 -12.61 -4.23
CA LYS A 35 -4.67 -11.65 -3.30
C LYS A 35 -4.05 -10.26 -3.32
N SER A 36 -2.83 -10.10 -3.82
CA SER A 36 -2.22 -8.78 -3.99
C SER A 36 -2.81 -8.00 -5.18
N GLY A 37 -3.53 -8.65 -6.09
CA GLY A 37 -4.01 -8.06 -7.35
C GLY A 37 -2.94 -7.96 -8.44
N PHE A 38 -1.65 -8.03 -8.08
CA PHE A 38 -0.52 -7.88 -9.00
C PHE A 38 -0.04 -9.19 -9.64
N TRP A 39 -0.64 -10.32 -9.27
CA TRP A 39 -0.26 -11.65 -9.74
C TRP A 39 -1.45 -12.33 -10.39
N SER A 40 -1.30 -12.74 -11.65
CA SER A 40 -2.36 -13.35 -12.45
C SER A 40 -2.26 -14.88 -12.50
N ASP A 41 -3.30 -15.53 -13.01
CA ASP A 41 -3.25 -16.97 -13.30
C ASP A 41 -2.16 -17.32 -14.32
N ALA A 42 -1.94 -16.46 -15.32
CA ALA A 42 -0.88 -16.63 -16.30
C ALA A 42 0.53 -16.54 -15.68
N ASP A 43 0.72 -15.71 -14.64
CA ASP A 43 2.01 -15.64 -13.92
C ASP A 43 2.24 -16.88 -13.07
N SER A 44 1.18 -17.41 -12.44
CA SER A 44 1.22 -18.70 -11.75
C SER A 44 1.61 -19.83 -12.69
N GLU A 45 0.99 -19.89 -13.88
CA GLU A 45 1.27 -20.92 -14.87
C GLU A 45 2.73 -20.84 -15.34
N LYS A 46 3.19 -19.67 -15.77
CA LYS A 46 4.60 -19.46 -16.18
C LYS A 46 5.61 -19.80 -15.09
N SER A 47 5.33 -19.43 -13.84
CA SER A 47 6.23 -19.73 -12.71
C SER A 47 6.26 -21.22 -12.39
N TRP A 48 5.11 -21.90 -12.53
CA TRP A 48 5.02 -23.35 -12.38
C TRP A 48 5.75 -24.10 -13.49
N GLU A 49 5.61 -23.66 -14.74
CA GLU A 49 6.35 -24.18 -15.89
C GLU A 49 7.86 -24.01 -15.70
N TRP A 50 8.29 -22.82 -15.30
CA TRP A 50 9.69 -22.52 -14.98
C TRP A 50 10.25 -23.44 -13.89
N PHE A 51 9.52 -23.60 -12.78
CA PHE A 51 9.94 -24.46 -11.67
C PHE A 51 10.07 -25.92 -12.13
N SER A 52 9.06 -26.42 -12.84
CA SER A 52 9.01 -27.80 -13.32
C SER A 52 10.15 -28.12 -14.28
N ASP A 53 10.45 -27.22 -15.24
CA ASP A 53 11.55 -27.37 -16.18
C ASP A 53 12.92 -27.38 -15.49
N LYS A 54 13.14 -26.44 -14.56
CA LYS A 54 14.40 -26.35 -13.80
C LYS A 54 14.62 -27.55 -12.89
N TYR A 55 13.58 -28.00 -12.21
CA TYR A 55 13.61 -29.18 -11.37
C TYR A 55 13.98 -30.42 -12.19
N GLN A 56 13.30 -30.66 -13.32
CA GLN A 56 13.58 -31.82 -14.18
C GLN A 56 15.03 -31.79 -14.70
N LYS A 57 15.53 -30.63 -15.12
CA LYS A 57 16.93 -30.47 -15.57
C LYS A 57 17.95 -30.76 -14.46
N ALA A 58 17.67 -30.37 -13.21
CA ALA A 58 18.55 -30.65 -12.07
C ALA A 58 18.58 -32.14 -11.73
N ILE A 59 17.44 -32.81 -11.81
CA ILE A 59 17.30 -34.26 -11.64
C ILE A 59 18.03 -35.02 -12.76
N ASP A 60 17.87 -34.59 -14.02
CA ASP A 60 18.50 -35.24 -15.18
C ASP A 60 20.03 -35.08 -15.17
N ARG A 61 20.55 -33.94 -14.70
CA ARG A 61 21.99 -33.71 -14.53
C ARG A 61 22.62 -34.66 -13.53
N GLU A 62 21.92 -34.96 -12.44
CA GLU A 62 22.39 -35.87 -11.39
C GLU A 62 22.33 -37.34 -11.82
N HIS A 63 21.41 -37.70 -12.73
CA HIS A 63 21.36 -39.05 -13.33
C HIS A 63 22.49 -39.32 -14.36
N GLY A 64 23.12 -38.28 -14.92
CA GLY A 64 24.04 -38.46 -16.05
C GLY A 64 23.34 -38.98 -17.32
N PRO A 65 24.11 -39.32 -18.39
CA PRO A 65 23.55 -39.70 -19.69
C PRO A 65 22.90 -41.09 -19.74
N ASP A 66 23.18 -41.96 -18.76
CA ASP A 66 22.61 -43.31 -18.70
C ASP A 66 21.39 -43.36 -17.76
N LYS A 67 20.19 -43.35 -18.34
CA LYS A 67 18.92 -43.37 -17.59
C LYS A 67 18.72 -44.63 -16.74
N ASN A 68 19.56 -45.66 -16.91
CA ASN A 68 19.50 -46.91 -16.15
C ASN A 68 20.48 -46.94 -14.96
N ASP A 69 21.46 -46.03 -14.89
CA ASP A 69 22.40 -45.95 -13.77
C ASP A 69 21.84 -45.01 -12.70
N LYS A 70 20.90 -45.52 -11.91
CA LYS A 70 20.35 -44.82 -10.74
C LYS A 70 21.39 -44.80 -9.63
N GLN A 71 22.45 -44.00 -9.76
CA GLN A 71 23.03 -43.41 -8.55
C GLN A 71 21.87 -42.68 -7.86
N LYS A 72 21.48 -43.20 -6.69
CA LYS A 72 20.22 -42.88 -6.03
C LYS A 72 20.14 -41.37 -5.83
N ILE A 73 19.31 -40.69 -6.61
CA ILE A 73 18.84 -39.36 -6.23
C ILE A 73 18.24 -39.50 -4.84
N THR A 74 18.95 -38.96 -3.86
CA THR A 74 18.55 -39.10 -2.48
C THR A 74 17.41 -38.13 -2.17
N PRO A 75 16.57 -38.42 -1.17
CA PRO A 75 15.57 -37.47 -0.70
C PRO A 75 16.18 -36.13 -0.28
N GLU A 76 17.38 -36.14 0.29
CA GLU A 76 18.11 -34.94 0.70
C GLU A 76 18.42 -34.05 -0.50
N TYR A 77 18.91 -34.63 -1.60
CA TYR A 77 19.19 -33.87 -2.81
C TYR A 77 17.92 -33.28 -3.45
N LYS A 78 16.82 -34.05 -3.51
CA LYS A 78 15.53 -33.53 -3.99
C LYS A 78 15.04 -32.37 -3.14
N THR A 79 15.16 -32.48 -1.82
CA THR A 79 14.76 -31.45 -0.86
C THR A 79 15.60 -30.19 -1.02
N GLN A 80 16.91 -30.35 -1.17
CA GLN A 80 17.83 -29.24 -1.41
C GLN A 80 17.46 -28.47 -2.68
N ILE A 81 17.39 -29.16 -3.82
CA ILE A 81 17.05 -28.53 -5.11
C ILE A 81 15.66 -27.89 -5.07
N THR A 82 14.67 -28.55 -4.46
CA THR A 82 13.32 -27.98 -4.30
C THR A 82 13.38 -26.67 -3.51
N THR A 83 14.12 -26.63 -2.40
CA THR A 83 14.24 -25.45 -1.55
C THR A 83 14.95 -24.30 -2.26
N GLU A 84 16.03 -24.59 -2.99
CA GLU A 84 16.75 -23.60 -3.79
C GLU A 84 15.86 -23.00 -4.88
N LEU A 85 15.15 -23.83 -5.65
CA LEU A 85 14.25 -23.37 -6.70
C LEU A 85 13.03 -22.62 -6.15
N LEU A 86 12.51 -23.01 -4.99
CA LEU A 86 11.46 -22.27 -4.30
C LEU A 86 11.92 -20.88 -3.87
N ALA A 87 13.15 -20.76 -3.36
CA ALA A 87 13.72 -19.47 -2.99
C ALA A 87 13.93 -18.58 -4.22
N GLU A 88 14.45 -19.12 -5.31
CA GLU A 88 14.64 -18.38 -6.57
C GLU A 88 13.29 -17.95 -7.18
N MET A 89 12.31 -18.86 -7.24
CA MET A 89 10.96 -18.54 -7.71
C MET A 89 10.35 -17.41 -6.89
N ARG A 90 10.50 -17.47 -5.56
CA ARG A 90 10.00 -16.42 -4.66
C ARG A 90 10.61 -15.06 -5.01
N VAL A 91 11.92 -14.98 -5.19
CA VAL A 91 12.60 -13.72 -5.57
C VAL A 91 12.12 -13.22 -6.92
N LEU A 92 11.99 -14.09 -7.92
CA LEU A 92 11.48 -13.71 -9.25
C LEU A 92 10.03 -13.23 -9.18
N SER A 93 9.16 -13.94 -8.46
CA SER A 93 7.76 -13.57 -8.28
C SER A 93 7.60 -12.24 -7.55
N GLU A 94 8.37 -12.04 -6.48
CA GLU A 94 8.41 -10.77 -5.73
C GLU A 94 8.89 -9.62 -6.62
N GLY A 95 9.89 -9.87 -7.48
CA GLY A 95 10.39 -8.90 -8.46
C GLY A 95 9.31 -8.46 -9.45
N VAL A 96 8.58 -9.41 -10.05
CA VAL A 96 7.47 -9.10 -10.98
C VAL A 96 6.36 -8.30 -10.29
N VAL A 97 6.00 -8.67 -9.06
CA VAL A 97 5.00 -7.93 -8.28
C VAL A 97 5.48 -6.52 -7.98
N GLN A 98 6.76 -6.35 -7.63
CA GLN A 98 7.33 -5.05 -7.36
C GLN A 98 7.37 -4.17 -8.61
N GLU A 99 7.80 -4.71 -9.75
CA GLU A 99 7.80 -4.00 -11.04
C GLU A 99 6.40 -3.53 -11.42
N ARG A 100 5.38 -4.39 -11.26
CA ARG A 100 4.00 -4.00 -11.54
C ARG A 100 3.48 -2.92 -10.60
N LYS A 101 3.81 -3.01 -9.31
CA LYS A 101 3.47 -1.95 -8.33
C LYS A 101 4.08 -0.62 -8.72
N GLU A 102 5.33 -0.62 -9.15
CA GLU A 102 6.04 0.59 -9.59
C GLU A 102 5.48 1.12 -10.91
N SER A 103 5.08 0.24 -11.83
CA SER A 103 4.47 0.60 -13.12
C SER A 103 3.09 1.28 -13.03
N LEU A 104 2.43 1.21 -11.87
CA LEU A 104 1.12 1.86 -11.67
C LEU A 104 1.22 3.38 -11.54
N SER A 105 2.39 3.91 -11.22
CA SER A 105 2.57 5.36 -11.02
C SER A 105 3.97 5.78 -11.44
N PRO A 106 4.35 5.58 -12.71
CA PRO A 106 5.70 5.85 -13.21
C PRO A 106 6.07 7.34 -13.12
N GLU A 107 5.08 8.24 -13.00
CA GLU A 107 5.27 9.68 -12.83
C GLU A 107 5.67 10.06 -11.40
N LEU A 108 5.52 9.15 -10.43
CA LEU A 108 5.74 9.42 -9.01
C LEU A 108 6.97 8.68 -8.48
N LEU A 109 7.66 9.27 -7.51
CA LEU A 109 8.70 8.55 -6.79
C LEU A 109 8.09 7.49 -5.86
N ASN A 110 8.76 6.35 -5.77
CA ASN A 110 8.51 5.40 -4.70
C ASN A 110 9.10 5.91 -3.36
N ARG A 111 8.82 5.21 -2.26
CA ARG A 111 9.33 5.56 -0.93
C ARG A 111 10.85 5.78 -0.89
N TYR A 112 11.63 4.94 -1.58
CA TYR A 112 13.09 5.03 -1.59
C TYR A 112 13.56 6.31 -2.31
N GLY A 113 12.99 6.62 -3.47
CA GLY A 113 13.27 7.85 -4.19
C GLY A 113 12.90 9.10 -3.38
N ALA A 114 11.75 9.06 -2.72
CA ALA A 114 11.28 10.14 -1.85
C ALA A 114 12.24 10.41 -0.68
N GLU A 115 12.73 9.37 -0.01
CA GLU A 115 13.67 9.49 1.10
C GLU A 115 14.99 10.15 0.67
N LYS A 116 15.56 9.68 -0.45
CA LYS A 116 16.80 10.25 -1.01
C LYS A 116 16.65 11.74 -1.32
N GLU A 117 15.52 12.09 -1.93
CA GLU A 117 15.25 13.47 -2.32
C GLU A 117 14.93 14.37 -1.12
N PHE A 118 14.19 13.85 -0.13
CA PHE A 118 13.93 14.52 1.13
C PHE A 118 15.24 14.91 1.82
N LEU A 119 16.17 13.97 1.98
CA LEU A 119 17.49 14.23 2.57
C LEU A 119 18.29 15.26 1.75
N ARG A 120 18.20 15.19 0.42
CA ARG A 120 18.89 16.14 -0.47
C ARG A 120 18.34 17.57 -0.32
N ARG A 121 17.01 17.73 -0.22
CA ARG A 121 16.36 19.04 -0.11
C ARG A 121 16.55 19.65 1.27
N THR A 122 16.38 18.87 2.34
CA THR A 122 16.52 19.38 3.71
C THR A 122 17.95 19.88 3.98
N ALA A 123 18.97 19.16 3.50
CA ALA A 123 20.37 19.57 3.60
C ALA A 123 20.71 20.92 2.90
N LYS A 124 19.87 21.37 1.96
CA LYS A 124 20.07 22.62 1.22
C LYS A 124 19.12 23.75 1.62
N ALA A 125 17.96 23.40 2.19
CA ALA A 125 16.85 24.30 2.44
C ALA A 125 17.28 25.59 3.15
N LYS A 126 18.00 25.46 4.27
CA LYS A 126 18.49 26.60 5.06
C LYS A 126 19.40 27.53 4.26
N LYS A 127 20.30 26.98 3.44
CA LYS A 127 21.23 27.77 2.60
C LYS A 127 20.49 28.49 1.46
N GLU A 128 19.43 27.88 0.95
CA GLU A 128 18.63 28.39 -0.16
C GLU A 128 17.48 29.31 0.31
N GLY A 129 17.36 29.58 1.61
CA GLY A 129 16.27 30.40 2.16
C GLY A 129 14.90 29.74 2.04
N GLN A 130 14.87 28.41 1.99
CA GLN A 130 13.67 27.61 1.80
C GLN A 130 13.36 26.76 3.03
N VAL A 131 12.12 26.27 3.10
CA VAL A 131 11.68 25.19 3.95
C VAL A 131 11.26 24.01 3.08
N VAL A 132 11.41 22.79 3.58
CA VAL A 132 10.89 21.60 2.91
C VAL A 132 9.53 21.27 3.51
N VAL A 133 8.56 20.92 2.68
CA VAL A 133 7.25 20.45 3.14
C VAL A 133 7.04 19.03 2.65
N LEU A 134 6.72 18.13 3.58
CA LEU A 134 6.31 16.77 3.27
C LEU A 134 4.81 16.66 3.54
N VAL A 135 4.05 16.43 2.49
CA VAL A 135 2.62 16.13 2.52
C VAL A 135 2.43 14.63 2.41
N THR A 136 1.57 14.04 3.23
CA THR A 136 1.13 12.65 3.13
C THR A 136 -0.39 12.58 3.11
N PHE A 137 -0.94 11.70 2.28
CA PHE A 137 -2.37 11.47 2.24
C PHE A 137 -2.71 10.04 1.81
N ASP A 138 -3.80 9.51 2.34
CA ASP A 138 -4.39 8.23 1.95
C ASP A 138 -5.76 8.41 1.29
N LEU A 139 -6.12 7.47 0.43
CA LEU A 139 -7.40 7.47 -0.28
C LEU A 139 -8.51 6.92 0.61
N ASP A 140 -9.48 7.77 0.95
CA ASP A 140 -10.62 7.36 1.75
C ASP A 140 -11.44 6.26 1.04
N GLY A 141 -11.64 5.13 1.73
CA GLY A 141 -12.49 4.05 1.25
C GLY A 141 -11.94 3.26 0.06
N PHE A 142 -10.64 3.36 -0.24
CA PHE A 142 -10.02 2.64 -1.37
C PHE A 142 -10.25 1.11 -1.33
N LYS A 143 -10.17 0.50 -0.14
CA LYS A 143 -10.45 -0.93 0.04
C LYS A 143 -11.85 -1.32 -0.46
N ILE A 144 -12.85 -0.47 -0.26
CA ILE A 144 -14.23 -0.73 -0.69
C ILE A 144 -14.30 -0.84 -2.21
N ILE A 145 -13.53 -0.03 -2.94
CA ILE A 145 -13.47 -0.07 -4.41
C ILE A 145 -12.92 -1.41 -4.89
N ASN A 146 -11.80 -1.85 -4.30
CA ASN A 146 -11.21 -3.16 -4.61
C ASN A 146 -12.18 -4.32 -4.32
N ASP A 147 -12.89 -4.24 -3.19
CA ASP A 147 -13.79 -5.30 -2.72
C ASP A 147 -15.14 -5.33 -3.48
N THR A 148 -15.56 -4.21 -4.07
CA THR A 148 -16.89 -4.07 -4.70
C THR A 148 -16.84 -4.21 -6.22
N VAL A 149 -15.78 -3.74 -6.87
CA VAL A 149 -15.66 -3.77 -8.33
C VAL A 149 -14.68 -4.85 -8.77
N ASN A 150 -13.40 -4.66 -8.43
CA ASN A 150 -12.28 -5.60 -8.51
C ASN A 150 -10.96 -4.82 -8.34
N HIS A 151 -9.85 -5.53 -8.15
CA HIS A 151 -8.52 -4.92 -8.07
C HIS A 151 -8.11 -4.10 -9.32
N GLY A 152 -8.57 -4.49 -10.52
CA GLY A 152 -8.27 -3.73 -11.74
C GLY A 152 -8.89 -2.33 -11.76
N ALA A 153 -10.06 -2.17 -11.14
CA ALA A 153 -10.69 -0.86 -10.95
C ALA A 153 -9.90 0.00 -9.94
N GLY A 154 -9.41 -0.60 -8.86
CA GLY A 154 -8.50 0.06 -7.93
C GLY A 154 -7.18 0.49 -8.58
N ASP A 155 -6.57 -0.37 -9.40
CA ASP A 155 -5.37 -0.03 -10.16
C ASP A 155 -5.59 1.12 -11.13
N THR A 156 -6.76 1.17 -11.78
CA THR A 156 -7.14 2.26 -12.67
C THR A 156 -7.26 3.58 -11.91
N LEU A 157 -7.94 3.57 -10.76
CA LEU A 157 -8.02 4.72 -9.87
C LEU A 157 -6.63 5.20 -9.42
N LEU A 158 -5.75 4.28 -9.03
CA LEU A 158 -4.38 4.61 -8.59
C LEU A 158 -3.55 5.26 -9.71
N ARG A 159 -3.68 4.78 -10.96
CA ARG A 159 -3.00 5.38 -12.13
C ARG A 159 -3.54 6.78 -12.43
N GLU A 160 -4.86 6.94 -12.43
CA GLU A 160 -5.50 8.22 -12.69
C GLU A 160 -5.11 9.25 -11.63
N LEU A 161 -5.14 8.85 -10.36
CA LEU A 161 -4.74 9.69 -9.24
C LEU A 161 -3.26 10.08 -9.31
N ALA A 162 -2.37 9.15 -9.70
CA ALA A 162 -0.96 9.44 -9.90
C ALA A 162 -0.73 10.47 -11.00
N LYS A 163 -1.42 10.32 -12.14
CA LYS A 163 -1.40 11.28 -13.23
C LYS A 163 -1.93 12.65 -12.77
N ASN A 164 -3.08 12.69 -12.13
CA ASN A 164 -3.68 13.93 -11.63
C ASN A 164 -2.79 14.63 -10.63
N LEU A 165 -2.16 13.90 -9.70
CA LEU A 165 -1.19 14.43 -8.75
C LEU A 165 0.00 15.07 -9.49
N SER A 166 0.59 14.36 -10.45
CA SER A 166 1.74 14.87 -11.22
C SER A 166 1.43 16.17 -11.97
N THR A 167 0.19 16.35 -12.45
CA THR A 167 -0.26 17.57 -13.14
C THR A 167 -0.76 18.67 -12.19
N SER A 168 -0.98 18.36 -10.92
CA SER A 168 -1.51 19.30 -9.92
C SER A 168 -0.42 20.05 -9.17
N ILE A 169 0.81 19.54 -9.21
CA ILE A 169 2.00 20.09 -8.55
C ILE A 169 2.89 20.87 -9.55
N ARG A 170 3.85 21.65 -9.04
CA ARG A 170 4.80 22.38 -9.90
C ARG A 170 5.88 21.43 -10.45
N PRO A 171 6.57 21.76 -11.56
CA PRO A 171 7.64 20.92 -12.11
C PRO A 171 8.79 20.60 -11.14
N GLU A 172 9.06 21.50 -10.19
CA GLU A 172 10.07 21.34 -9.14
C GLU A 172 9.58 20.56 -7.92
N ASP A 173 8.27 20.36 -7.76
CA ASP A 173 7.69 19.54 -6.70
C ASP A 173 7.72 18.07 -7.10
N ILE A 174 7.69 17.18 -6.11
CA ILE A 174 7.77 15.74 -6.34
C ILE A 174 6.54 15.07 -5.79
N GLY A 175 5.79 14.43 -6.67
CA GLY A 175 4.72 13.51 -6.29
C GLY A 175 5.30 12.16 -5.89
N ILE A 176 4.72 11.55 -4.86
CA ILE A 176 5.22 10.34 -4.23
C ILE A 176 4.07 9.34 -4.10
N ARG A 177 4.35 8.07 -4.36
CA ARG A 177 3.53 6.95 -3.92
C ARG A 177 4.32 6.09 -2.96
N PHE A 178 3.92 6.07 -1.69
CA PHE A 178 4.65 5.35 -0.66
C PHE A 178 4.41 3.84 -0.73
N SER A 179 3.14 3.45 -0.78
CA SER A 179 2.68 2.08 -0.93
C SER A 179 1.16 2.06 -1.09
N GLY A 180 0.58 1.03 -1.71
CA GLY A 180 -0.87 0.86 -1.76
C GLY A 180 -1.61 2.12 -2.22
N ASP A 181 -2.43 2.67 -1.33
CA ASP A 181 -3.24 3.88 -1.44
C ASP A 181 -2.65 5.11 -0.71
N GLU A 182 -1.39 5.02 -0.27
CA GLU A 182 -0.66 6.11 0.38
C GLU A 182 0.18 6.89 -0.62
N PHE A 183 -0.07 8.19 -0.67
CA PHE A 183 0.57 9.15 -1.56
C PHE A 183 1.17 10.31 -0.75
N GLY A 184 1.95 11.15 -1.44
CA GLY A 184 2.51 12.35 -0.84
C GLY A 184 3.05 13.32 -1.86
N VAL A 185 3.42 14.49 -1.37
CA VAL A 185 4.12 15.53 -2.14
C VAL A 185 5.31 16.01 -1.31
N LEU A 186 6.46 16.16 -1.96
CA LEU A 186 7.63 16.80 -1.41
C LEU A 186 7.90 18.09 -2.17
N MET A 187 7.81 19.21 -1.48
CA MET A 187 7.96 20.55 -2.05
C MET A 187 9.01 21.36 -1.29
N SER A 188 9.65 22.29 -1.99
CA SER A 188 10.51 23.31 -1.38
C SER A 188 9.83 24.67 -1.50
N VAL A 189 9.59 25.33 -0.38
CA VAL A 189 8.84 26.60 -0.34
C VAL A 189 9.77 27.69 0.19
N PRO A 190 9.82 28.88 -0.41
CA PRO A 190 10.55 30.01 0.17
C PRO A 190 10.11 30.27 1.61
N LYS A 191 11.05 30.55 2.51
CA LYS A 191 10.74 30.66 3.94
C LYS A 191 9.71 31.77 4.23
N GLU A 192 9.72 32.84 3.45
CA GLU A 192 8.77 33.94 3.49
C GLU A 192 7.34 33.55 3.07
N GLU A 193 7.17 32.42 2.37
CA GLU A 193 5.86 31.90 1.95
C GLU A 193 5.34 30.81 2.90
N LYS A 194 5.97 30.60 4.07
CA LYS A 194 5.60 29.55 5.03
C LYS A 194 4.11 29.62 5.43
N ASP A 195 3.58 30.83 5.62
CA ASP A 195 2.18 31.04 6.00
C ASP A 195 1.18 30.64 4.90
N ASN A 196 1.64 30.50 3.65
CA ASN A 196 0.81 30.08 2.51
C ASN A 196 0.82 28.55 2.27
N ILE A 197 1.63 27.79 3.02
CA ILE A 197 1.82 26.35 2.78
C ILE A 197 0.48 25.60 2.85
N GLN A 198 -0.35 25.88 3.85
CA GLN A 198 -1.65 25.25 3.98
C GLN A 198 -2.49 25.45 2.71
N THR A 199 -2.61 26.69 2.24
CA THR A 199 -3.34 27.01 1.00
C THR A 199 -2.75 26.31 -0.22
N PHE A 200 -1.43 26.12 -0.29
CA PHE A 200 -0.82 25.36 -1.39
C PHE A 200 -1.22 23.88 -1.34
N VAL A 201 -1.18 23.26 -0.16
CA VAL A 201 -1.58 21.86 0.03
C VAL A 201 -3.07 21.68 -0.28
N GLU A 202 -3.93 22.54 0.26
CA GLU A 202 -5.38 22.53 -0.01
C GLU A 202 -5.69 22.60 -1.51
N ARG A 203 -4.98 23.46 -2.26
CA ARG A 203 -5.13 23.59 -3.71
C ARG A 203 -4.69 22.34 -4.46
N ILE A 204 -3.61 21.69 -4.03
CA ILE A 204 -3.15 20.43 -4.64
C ILE A 204 -4.23 19.36 -4.41
N ILE A 205 -4.64 19.16 -3.16
CA ILE A 205 -5.66 18.15 -2.80
C ILE A 205 -6.97 18.39 -3.54
N GLN A 206 -7.45 19.64 -3.60
CA GLN A 206 -8.68 19.97 -4.32
C GLN A 206 -8.58 19.66 -5.83
N LYS A 207 -7.43 19.95 -6.46
CA LYS A 207 -7.23 19.63 -7.89
C LYS A 207 -7.21 18.12 -8.14
N VAL A 208 -6.52 17.36 -7.28
CA VAL A 208 -6.43 15.91 -7.41
C VAL A 208 -7.81 15.26 -7.18
N GLU A 209 -8.53 15.69 -6.15
CA GLU A 209 -9.91 15.23 -5.88
C GLU A 209 -10.84 15.50 -7.07
N ASN A 210 -10.82 16.72 -7.62
CA ASN A 210 -11.70 17.08 -8.74
C ASN A 210 -11.31 16.40 -10.06
N GLY A 211 -10.05 16.02 -10.24
CA GLY A 211 -9.58 15.35 -11.44
C GLY A 211 -9.79 13.84 -11.44
N THR A 212 -10.13 13.24 -10.28
CA THR A 212 -10.15 11.79 -10.10
C THR A 212 -11.57 11.27 -9.99
N GLU A 213 -11.96 10.39 -10.90
CA GLU A 213 -13.26 9.71 -10.87
C GLU A 213 -13.17 8.34 -10.20
N ARG A 214 -14.14 8.01 -9.33
CA ARG A 214 -14.23 6.65 -8.80
C ARG A 214 -15.07 5.77 -9.74
N PRO A 215 -14.74 4.47 -9.85
CA PRO A 215 -15.53 3.51 -10.63
C PRO A 215 -17.01 3.38 -10.18
N ASP A 216 -17.31 3.76 -8.93
CA ASP A 216 -18.66 3.75 -8.34
C ASP A 216 -19.42 5.08 -8.56
N ASN A 217 -18.87 6.02 -9.36
CA ASN A 217 -19.38 7.37 -9.62
C ASN A 217 -19.47 8.28 -8.38
N THR A 218 -18.77 7.94 -7.29
CA THR A 218 -18.61 8.83 -6.14
C THR A 218 -17.31 9.62 -6.23
N LYS A 219 -17.12 10.61 -5.35
CA LYS A 219 -15.87 11.38 -5.30
C LYS A 219 -14.80 10.65 -4.49
N GLN A 220 -13.55 10.70 -4.94
CA GLN A 220 -12.42 10.18 -4.16
C GLN A 220 -11.93 11.23 -3.16
N GLU A 221 -12.36 11.11 -1.91
CA GLU A 221 -11.83 11.90 -0.80
C GLU A 221 -10.45 11.41 -0.33
N MET A 222 -9.73 12.26 0.37
CA MET A 222 -8.39 12.02 0.90
C MET A 222 -8.27 12.56 2.32
N SER A 223 -7.55 11.83 3.16
CA SER A 223 -7.19 12.28 4.50
C SER A 223 -5.74 12.75 4.50
N THR A 224 -5.53 14.06 4.66
CA THR A 224 -4.25 14.72 4.36
C THR A 224 -3.59 15.32 5.60
N GLY A 225 -2.32 14.99 5.80
CA GLY A 225 -1.44 15.65 6.76
C GLY A 225 -0.19 16.22 6.10
N TYR A 226 0.41 17.24 6.67
CA TYR A 226 1.70 17.76 6.22
C TYR A 226 2.58 18.19 7.37
N ILE A 227 3.88 18.31 7.11
CA ILE A 227 4.87 18.84 8.06
C ILE A 227 5.81 19.79 7.33
N VAL A 228 6.20 20.87 8.02
CA VAL A 228 7.20 21.85 7.55
C VAL A 228 8.53 21.58 8.24
N ILE A 229 9.60 21.45 7.46
CA ILE A 229 10.95 21.14 7.92
C ILE A 229 11.86 22.33 7.61
N GLU A 230 12.37 22.97 8.65
CA GLU A 230 13.28 24.12 8.53
C GLU A 230 14.77 23.75 8.61
N ASN A 231 15.09 22.65 9.28
CA ASN A 231 16.47 22.21 9.50
C ASN A 231 16.58 20.72 9.17
N ASP A 232 17.74 20.33 8.63
CA ASP A 232 18.12 18.93 8.47
C ASP A 232 18.59 18.33 9.80
N ASP A 233 18.70 17.00 9.80
CA ASP A 233 19.28 16.23 10.90
C ASP A 233 20.19 15.14 10.28
N PRO A 234 21.42 15.50 9.86
CA PRO A 234 22.27 14.62 9.07
C PRO A 234 22.77 13.39 9.84
N ASP A 235 22.78 13.46 11.17
CA ASP A 235 23.20 12.35 12.04
C ASP A 235 22.06 11.36 12.32
N ASN A 236 20.81 11.75 12.06
CA ASN A 236 19.63 10.94 12.26
C ASN A 236 19.28 10.11 11.01
N ARG A 237 19.65 8.82 11.05
CA ARG A 237 19.33 7.87 9.97
C ARG A 237 17.83 7.61 9.80
N ASP A 238 17.02 7.86 10.81
CA ASP A 238 15.57 7.69 10.78
C ASP A 238 14.84 9.03 10.49
N PHE A 239 15.56 10.12 10.16
CA PHE A 239 15.00 11.46 10.03
C PHE A 239 13.79 11.54 9.09
N PHE A 240 13.87 10.89 7.93
CA PHE A 240 12.75 10.82 6.98
C PHE A 240 11.55 10.06 7.56
N LYS A 241 11.81 8.91 8.20
CA LYS A 241 10.77 8.06 8.78
C LYS A 241 10.06 8.75 9.95
N GLU A 242 10.80 9.43 10.81
CA GLU A 242 10.24 10.19 11.93
C GLU A 242 9.44 11.41 11.45
N THR A 243 9.97 12.14 10.48
CA THR A 243 9.27 13.27 9.84
C THR A 243 7.98 12.82 9.18
N ARG A 244 8.02 11.74 8.39
CA ARG A 244 6.83 11.15 7.77
C ARG A 244 5.80 10.74 8.82
N LYS A 245 6.23 10.11 9.91
CA LYS A 245 5.32 9.70 11.02
C LYS A 245 4.59 10.91 11.61
N LYS A 246 5.21 12.10 11.66
CA LYS A 246 4.54 13.33 12.10
C LYS A 246 3.51 13.82 11.09
N ALA A 247 3.82 13.81 9.79
CA ALA A 247 2.83 14.12 8.76
C ALA A 247 1.63 13.15 8.79
N ASP A 248 1.89 11.85 8.98
CA ASP A 248 0.86 10.82 9.08
C ASP A 248 -0.07 11.02 10.29
N LYS A 249 0.41 11.65 11.39
CA LYS A 249 -0.49 12.07 12.48
C LYS A 249 -1.52 13.09 12.02
N GLY A 250 -1.15 14.01 11.14
CA GLY A 250 -2.06 14.98 10.52
C GLY A 250 -3.13 14.28 9.67
N SER A 251 -2.73 13.31 8.84
CA SER A 251 -3.68 12.49 8.07
C SER A 251 -4.62 11.69 8.98
N GLU A 252 -4.13 11.14 10.10
CA GLU A 252 -4.98 10.46 11.06
C GLU A 252 -5.97 11.42 11.75
N LEU A 253 -5.57 12.65 12.06
CA LEU A 253 -6.46 13.68 12.59
C LEU A 253 -7.50 14.12 11.53
N SER A 254 -7.11 14.25 10.27
CA SER A 254 -8.01 14.53 9.13
C SER A 254 -9.18 13.53 9.06
N LYS A 255 -8.93 12.25 9.36
CA LYS A 255 -9.98 11.21 9.44
C LYS A 255 -10.95 11.42 10.59
N LEU A 256 -10.46 11.92 11.73
CA LEU A 256 -11.31 12.21 12.89
C LEU A 256 -12.18 13.45 12.62
N ILE A 257 -11.60 14.50 12.03
CA ILE A 257 -12.33 15.70 11.59
C ILE A 257 -13.44 15.29 10.62
N LYS A 258 -13.19 14.38 9.68
CA LYS A 258 -14.24 13.87 8.78
C LYS A 258 -15.42 13.27 9.55
N ILE A 259 -15.13 12.42 10.55
CA ILE A 259 -16.17 11.76 11.35
C ILE A 259 -16.98 12.79 12.13
N GLU A 260 -16.30 13.77 12.73
CA GLU A 260 -16.95 14.87 13.45
C GLU A 260 -17.86 15.70 12.53
N GLN A 261 -17.37 16.11 11.36
CA GLN A 261 -18.16 16.81 10.34
C GLN A 261 -19.43 16.03 9.97
N ILE A 262 -19.31 14.72 9.78
CA ILE A 262 -20.46 13.85 9.48
C ILE A 262 -21.46 13.83 10.66
N ILE A 263 -20.98 13.75 11.90
CA ILE A 263 -21.82 13.79 13.11
C ILE A 263 -22.58 15.13 13.20
N ASN A 264 -21.94 16.22 12.82
CA ASN A 264 -22.53 17.57 12.82
C ASN A 264 -23.44 17.83 11.61
N GLY A 265 -23.50 16.90 10.65
CA GLY A 265 -24.30 17.04 9.42
C GLY A 265 -23.68 17.99 8.39
N GLU A 266 -22.38 18.22 8.48
CA GLU A 266 -21.62 19.08 7.57
C GLU A 266 -21.26 18.34 6.27
N THR A 267 -20.96 19.11 5.22
CA THR A 267 -20.44 18.54 3.97
C THR A 267 -18.94 18.32 4.10
N THR A 268 -18.49 17.10 3.81
CA THR A 268 -17.08 16.72 3.85
C THR A 268 -16.38 17.08 2.55
N THR A 269 -15.24 17.78 2.61
CA THR A 269 -14.31 17.90 1.48
C THR A 269 -12.87 17.68 1.95
N SER A 270 -12.00 17.14 1.11
CA SER A 270 -10.63 16.81 1.53
C SER A 270 -9.79 18.05 1.81
N LYS A 271 -10.02 19.14 1.07
CA LYS A 271 -9.30 20.41 1.27
C LYS A 271 -9.59 21.04 2.63
N ASP A 272 -10.82 20.92 3.14
CA ASP A 272 -11.22 21.56 4.40
C ASP A 272 -10.72 20.76 5.62
N ARG A 273 -9.97 19.67 5.38
CA ARG A 273 -9.39 18.80 6.41
C ARG A 273 -7.90 18.53 6.17
N VAL A 274 -7.19 19.48 5.57
CA VAL A 274 -5.72 19.43 5.50
C VAL A 274 -5.16 19.85 6.85
N VAL A 275 -4.32 19.00 7.45
CA VAL A 275 -3.85 19.19 8.83
C VAL A 275 -2.33 19.31 8.88
N SER A 276 -1.82 20.39 9.49
CA SER A 276 -0.40 20.49 9.83
C SER A 276 -0.08 19.55 10.99
N SER A 277 1.09 18.92 10.98
CA SER A 277 1.56 18.12 12.12
C SER A 277 1.66 18.94 13.41
N ASP A 278 1.89 20.24 13.27
CA ASP A 278 2.03 21.18 14.39
C ASP A 278 0.68 21.46 15.07
N ASP A 279 -0.42 21.29 14.34
CA ASP A 279 -1.79 21.52 14.83
C ASP A 279 -2.47 20.22 15.30
N THR A 280 -1.70 19.13 15.48
CA THR A 280 -2.27 17.83 15.88
C THR A 280 -2.43 17.65 17.38
N GLU A 281 -1.65 18.37 18.17
CA GLU A 281 -1.77 18.39 19.63
C GLU A 281 -2.93 19.31 20.00
N ASP A 282 -3.76 18.87 20.96
CA ASP A 282 -4.89 19.63 21.51
C ASP A 282 -6.01 20.05 20.53
N TYR A 283 -6.02 19.57 19.28
CA TYR A 283 -7.13 19.84 18.34
C TYR A 283 -8.48 19.37 18.89
N PHE A 284 -8.49 18.19 19.52
CA PHE A 284 -9.65 17.63 20.21
C PHE A 284 -9.33 17.47 21.68
N GLU A 285 -10.30 17.77 22.54
CA GLU A 285 -10.26 17.35 23.94
C GLU A 285 -10.09 15.83 24.02
N GLU A 286 -9.34 15.35 25.02
CA GLU A 286 -8.96 13.93 25.11
C GLU A 286 -10.17 12.98 25.12
N GLU A 287 -11.28 13.37 25.75
CA GLU A 287 -12.53 12.59 25.74
C GLU A 287 -13.17 12.52 24.34
N GLU A 288 -13.18 13.64 23.63
CA GLU A 288 -13.72 13.71 22.27
C GLU A 288 -12.87 12.92 21.28
N LYS A 289 -11.55 13.04 21.38
CA LYS A 289 -10.59 12.26 20.60
C LYS A 289 -10.77 10.76 20.83
N ALA A 290 -10.98 10.33 22.08
CA ALA A 290 -11.26 8.94 22.42
C ALA A 290 -12.58 8.46 21.81
N ARG A 291 -13.64 9.28 21.86
CA ARG A 291 -14.93 8.99 21.22
C ARG A 291 -14.79 8.83 19.71
N LEU A 292 -14.17 9.79 19.02
CA LEU A 292 -14.00 9.76 17.56
C LEU A 292 -13.11 8.58 17.13
N SER A 293 -12.06 8.29 17.90
CA SER A 293 -11.18 7.13 17.65
C SER A 293 -11.92 5.80 17.78
N TYR A 294 -12.79 5.65 18.79
CA TYR A 294 -13.64 4.47 18.93
C TYR A 294 -14.58 4.32 17.74
N ILE A 295 -15.28 5.40 17.36
CA ILE A 295 -16.19 5.42 16.21
C ILE A 295 -15.43 4.95 14.96
N ARG A 296 -14.27 5.54 14.66
CA ARG A 296 -13.43 5.14 13.52
C ARG A 296 -13.06 3.66 13.55
N GLN A 297 -12.68 3.13 14.71
CA GLN A 297 -12.29 1.72 14.87
C GLN A 297 -13.45 0.78 14.55
N VAL A 298 -14.66 1.10 15.02
CA VAL A 298 -15.88 0.30 14.80
C VAL A 298 -16.39 0.42 13.36
N MET A 299 -16.23 1.59 12.73
CA MET A 299 -16.61 1.79 11.33
C MET A 299 -15.88 0.85 10.36
N ARG A 300 -14.62 0.47 10.65
CA ARG A 300 -13.81 -0.40 9.77
C ARG A 300 -14.50 -1.74 9.46
N PRO A 301 -14.84 -2.60 10.43
CA PRO A 301 -15.60 -3.83 10.17
C PRO A 301 -17.04 -3.55 9.72
N MET A 302 -17.67 -2.45 10.14
CA MET A 302 -19.03 -2.11 9.68
C MET A 302 -19.10 -1.87 8.17
N ARG A 303 -18.10 -1.21 7.58
CA ARG A 303 -18.03 -1.01 6.11
C ARG A 303 -18.00 -2.33 5.34
N GLU A 304 -17.41 -3.38 5.91
CA GLU A 304 -17.33 -4.70 5.27
C GLU A 304 -18.67 -5.44 5.31
N VAL A 305 -19.44 -5.27 6.39
CA VAL A 305 -20.73 -5.94 6.61
C VAL A 305 -21.90 -5.16 6.00
N LEU A 306 -21.86 -3.83 6.11
CA LEU A 306 -22.94 -2.91 5.72
C LEU A 306 -22.65 -2.23 4.38
N LYS A 307 -22.31 -3.02 3.35
CA LYS A 307 -21.86 -2.52 2.03
C LYS A 307 -22.84 -1.58 1.31
N ASN A 308 -24.13 -1.66 1.63
CA ASN A 308 -25.19 -0.85 1.02
C ASN A 308 -25.53 0.42 1.83
N LYS A 309 -24.80 0.69 2.91
CA LYS A 309 -25.04 1.85 3.78
C LYS A 309 -24.12 2.99 3.41
N SER A 310 -24.67 4.20 3.42
CA SER A 310 -23.90 5.42 3.24
C SER A 310 -22.90 5.60 4.39
N GLU A 311 -21.84 6.37 4.15
CA GLU A 311 -20.85 6.65 5.19
C GLU A 311 -21.47 7.33 6.42
N LYS A 312 -22.48 8.19 6.19
CA LYS A 312 -23.30 8.80 7.26
C LYS A 312 -24.03 7.78 8.11
N GLU A 313 -24.75 6.84 7.49
CA GLU A 313 -25.45 5.77 8.23
C GLU A 313 -24.46 4.91 9.04
N ILE A 314 -23.28 4.64 8.49
CA ILE A 314 -22.24 3.88 9.20
C ILE A 314 -21.73 4.67 10.42
N VAL A 315 -21.52 5.98 10.32
CA VAL A 315 -21.16 6.84 11.46
C VAL A 315 -22.27 6.83 12.51
N GLU A 316 -23.54 6.93 12.10
CA GLU A 316 -24.69 6.89 13.01
C GLU A 316 -24.76 5.57 13.80
N TYR A 317 -24.57 4.43 13.13
CA TYR A 317 -24.52 3.12 13.81
C TYR A 317 -23.34 3.01 14.78
N ALA A 318 -22.14 3.46 14.37
CA ALA A 318 -20.97 3.46 15.24
C ALA A 318 -21.15 4.38 16.46
N LEU A 319 -21.80 5.53 16.28
CA LEU A 319 -22.15 6.45 17.36
C LEU A 319 -23.15 5.81 18.34
N GLN A 320 -24.13 5.06 17.85
CA GLN A 320 -25.06 4.32 18.70
C GLN A 320 -24.33 3.23 19.52
N CYS A 321 -23.36 2.53 18.92
CA CYS A 321 -22.50 1.59 19.65
C CYS A 321 -21.73 2.28 20.78
N TYR A 322 -21.17 3.47 20.52
CA TYR A 322 -20.46 4.24 21.54
C TYR A 322 -21.38 4.66 22.71
N LYS A 323 -22.58 5.19 22.41
CA LYS A 323 -23.56 5.58 23.43
C LYS A 323 -23.93 4.40 24.35
N ASN A 324 -24.24 3.25 23.76
CA ASN A 324 -24.55 2.02 24.51
C ASN A 324 -23.37 1.51 25.36
N LEU A 325 -22.12 1.79 24.98
CA LEU A 325 -20.94 1.43 25.74
C LEU A 325 -20.75 2.36 26.96
N VAL A 326 -20.97 3.66 26.77
CA VAL A 326 -20.86 4.67 27.84
C VAL A 326 -22.00 4.53 28.85
N GLU A 327 -23.23 4.30 28.39
CA GLU A 327 -24.41 4.09 29.26
C GLU A 327 -24.33 2.81 30.12
N LYS A 328 -23.43 1.87 29.77
CA LYS A 328 -23.18 0.64 30.54
C LYS A 328 -22.06 0.76 31.58
N LYS A 329 -21.36 1.89 31.65
CA LYS A 329 -20.33 2.19 32.66
C LYS A 329 -20.93 2.93 33.86
#